data_AF-A0A3M1YMG0-F1
#
_entry.id   AF-A0A3M1YMG0-F1
#
_cell.length_a   1.000
_cell.length_b   1.000
_cell.length_c   1.000
_cell.angle_alpha   90.00
_cell.angle_beta   90.00
_cell.angle_gamma   90.00
#
_symmetry.space_group_name_H-M   'P 1'
#
loop_
_entity.id
_entity.type
_entity.pdbx_description
1 polymer ?
#
loop_
_entity_poly.entity_id
_entity_poly.type
_entity_poly.pdbx_seq_one_letter_code
_entity_poly.pdbx_strand_id
1 'polypeptide(L)'
;MGAPASLIPPAVWAKWTGKPCFFPFYHAVGEPADLPHIRPLYRPRSVRRFREDLDFFLTHFEPLSLEMLAEVLRRERVLRRPAFFLSFDDGLREVYD
;
A
#
# COMPACT_ATOMS: atom_id res chain seq x y z
N MET A 1 -5.55 -22.17 13.80
CA MET A 1 -6.65 -21.91 12.85
C MET A 1 -6.68 -20.41 12.60
N GLY A 2 -6.21 -19.95 11.44
CA GLY A 2 -6.16 -18.52 11.13
C GLY A 2 -7.53 -18.04 10.68
N ALA A 3 -8.05 -16.97 11.28
CA ALA A 3 -9.13 -16.23 10.65
C ALA A 3 -8.61 -15.69 9.31
N PRO A 4 -9.42 -15.71 8.24
CA PRO A 4 -9.00 -15.11 6.98
C PRO A 4 -8.61 -13.66 7.23
N ALA A 5 -7.42 -13.25 6.77
CA ALA A 5 -6.85 -11.94 7.06
C ALA A 5 -7.78 -10.78 6.66
N SER A 6 -8.69 -11.02 5.71
CA SER A 6 -9.74 -10.09 5.29
C SER A 6 -10.78 -9.76 6.36
N LEU A 7 -10.91 -10.57 7.42
CA LEU A 7 -11.84 -10.35 8.53
C LEU A 7 -11.23 -9.57 9.70
N ILE A 8 -9.91 -9.33 9.68
CA ILE A 8 -9.21 -8.63 10.76
C ILE A 8 -8.93 -7.21 10.30
N PRO A 9 -9.51 -6.17 10.95
CA PRO A 9 -9.18 -4.80 10.64
C PRO A 9 -7.66 -4.58 10.72
N PRO A 10 -7.04 -3.89 9.73
CA PRO A 10 -5.60 -3.67 9.69
C PRO A 10 -4.99 -3.12 11.00
N ALA A 11 -5.71 -2.27 11.72
CA ALA A 11 -5.29 -1.75 13.03
C ALA A 11 -5.18 -2.85 14.10
N VAL A 12 -6.10 -3.83 14.11
CA VAL A 12 -6.06 -4.98 15.02
C VAL A 12 -4.89 -5.89 14.66
N TRP A 13 -4.70 -6.14 13.37
CA TRP A 13 -3.56 -6.93 12.87
C TRP A 13 -2.21 -6.30 13.25
N ALA A 14 -2.06 -4.98 13.08
CA ALA A 14 -0.83 -4.27 13.44
C ALA A 14 -0.53 -4.39 14.95
N LYS A 15 -1.56 -4.27 15.80
CA LYS A 15 -1.42 -4.45 17.26
C LYS A 15 -1.03 -5.88 17.64
N TRP A 16 -1.62 -6.89 17.00
CA TRP A 16 -1.37 -8.30 17.32
C TRP A 16 -0.03 -8.81 16.82
N THR A 17 0.37 -8.40 15.61
CA THR A 17 1.64 -8.84 15.02
C THR A 17 2.84 -8.06 15.53
N GLY A 18 2.60 -6.93 16.22
CA GLY A 18 3.66 -6.00 16.59
C GLY A 18 4.38 -5.39 15.38
N LYS A 19 3.81 -5.53 14.17
CA LYS A 19 4.34 -4.94 12.94
C LYS A 19 3.63 -3.62 12.69
N PRO A 20 4.27 -2.47 12.98
CA PRO A 20 3.63 -1.17 12.85
C PRO A 20 3.57 -0.67 11.40
N CYS A 21 4.08 -1.41 10.41
CA CYS A 21 4.13 -0.98 9.02
C CYS A 21 3.59 -2.06 8.08
N PHE A 22 2.77 -1.66 7.11
CA PHE A 22 2.38 -2.51 5.97
C PHE A 22 2.82 -1.90 4.64
N PHE A 23 2.81 -2.70 3.58
CA PHE A 23 3.47 -2.37 2.30
C PHE A 23 2.50 -2.62 1.14
N PRO A 24 1.55 -1.71 0.87
CA PRO A 24 0.67 -1.85 -0.29
C PRO A 24 1.48 -1.61 -1.57
N PHE A 25 1.30 -2.49 -2.56
CA PHE A 25 1.95 -2.38 -3.85
C PHE A 25 0.93 -2.46 -4.98
N TYR A 26 1.20 -1.73 -6.06
CA TYR A 26 0.39 -1.69 -7.28
C TYR A 26 1.31 -1.84 -8.49
N HIS A 27 0.78 -2.32 -9.61
CA HIS A 27 1.56 -2.33 -10.88
C HIS A 27 1.21 -1.11 -11.72
N ALA A 28 -0.08 -0.78 -11.82
CA ALA A 28 -0.59 0.40 -12.51
C ALA A 28 -1.92 0.85 -11.89
N VAL A 29 -2.27 2.13 -12.10
CA VAL A 29 -3.54 2.74 -11.70
C VAL A 29 -4.23 3.27 -12.94
N GLY A 30 -5.46 2.83 -13.20
CA GLY A 30 -6.18 3.16 -14.42
C GLY A 30 -7.29 2.16 -14.71
N GLU A 31 -8.14 2.48 -15.68
CA GLU A 31 -9.19 1.55 -16.08
C GLU A 31 -8.57 0.40 -16.92
N PRO A 32 -8.84 -0.87 -16.60
CA PRO A 32 -8.27 -1.99 -17.35
C PRO A 32 -8.60 -1.97 -18.85
N ALA A 33 -9.72 -1.34 -19.23
CA ALA A 33 -10.12 -1.17 -20.62
C ALA A 33 -9.16 -0.26 -21.41
N ASP A 34 -8.57 0.74 -20.74
CA ASP A 34 -7.69 1.74 -21.34
C ASP A 34 -6.23 1.26 -21.41
N LEU A 35 -5.93 0.12 -20.76
CA LEU A 35 -4.60 -0.45 -20.62
C LEU A 35 -4.51 -1.85 -21.26
N PRO A 36 -4.79 -2.00 -22.57
CA PRO A 36 -4.91 -3.30 -23.23
C PRO A 36 -3.61 -4.12 -23.23
N HIS A 37 -2.46 -3.44 -23.13
CA HIS A 37 -1.13 -4.04 -23.15
C HIS A 37 -0.76 -4.71 -21.81
N ILE A 38 -1.34 -4.29 -20.68
CA ILE A 38 -1.11 -4.89 -19.35
C ILE A 38 -2.31 -5.66 -18.81
N ARG A 39 -3.52 -5.43 -19.33
CA ARG A 39 -4.77 -6.08 -18.89
C ARG A 39 -4.71 -7.62 -18.78
N PRO A 40 -4.01 -8.36 -19.67
CA PRO A 40 -3.91 -9.81 -19.54
C PRO A 40 -3.03 -10.26 -18.36
N LEU A 41 -2.09 -9.42 -17.93
CA LEU A 41 -1.11 -9.73 -16.88
C LEU A 41 -1.58 -9.23 -15.51
N TYR A 42 -2.18 -8.04 -15.49
CA TYR A 42 -2.52 -7.32 -14.27
C TYR A 42 -3.98 -6.88 -14.27
N ARG A 43 -4.51 -6.74 -13.06
CA ARG A 43 -5.81 -6.10 -12.81
C ARG A 43 -5.55 -4.74 -12.18
N PRO A 44 -5.28 -3.69 -12.98
CA PRO A 44 -4.98 -2.38 -12.43
C PRO A 44 -6.15 -1.88 -11.56
N ARG A 45 -5.80 -1.17 -10.50
CA ARG A 45 -6.79 -0.53 -9.63
C ARG A 45 -7.32 0.68 -10.38
N SER A 46 -8.64 0.84 -10.48
CA SER A 46 -9.17 2.07 -11.09
C SER A 46 -8.78 3.29 -10.26
N VAL A 47 -8.67 4.46 -10.91
CA VAL A 47 -8.30 5.73 -10.25
C VAL A 47 -9.22 6.01 -9.06
N ARG A 48 -10.53 5.77 -9.23
CA ARG A 48 -11.51 5.95 -8.16
C ARG A 48 -11.22 5.05 -6.95
N ARG A 49 -10.97 3.76 -7.18
CA ARG A 49 -10.67 2.79 -6.11
C ARG A 49 -9.32 3.07 -5.46
N PHE A 50 -8.33 3.49 -6.24
CA PHE A 50 -7.02 3.88 -5.70
C PHE A 50 -7.13 5.09 -4.78
N ARG A 51 -7.94 6.09 -5.13
CA ARG A 51 -8.23 7.23 -4.22
C ARG A 51 -8.91 6.78 -2.93
N GLU A 52 -9.91 5.90 -3.01
CA GLU A 52 -10.57 5.32 -1.83
C GLU A 52 -9.57 4.54 -0.95
N ASP A 53 -8.64 3.81 -1.56
CA ASP A 53 -7.57 3.12 -0.85
C ASP A 53 -6.68 4.15 -0.12
N LEU A 54 -6.26 5.23 -0.79
CA LEU A 54 -5.45 6.30 -0.20
C LEU A 54 -6.18 7.01 0.94
N ASP A 55 -7.47 7.33 0.79
CA ASP A 55 -8.28 7.96 1.83
C ASP A 55 -8.32 7.09 3.09
N PHE A 56 -8.53 5.77 2.91
CA PHE A 56 -8.46 4.81 4.00
C PHE A 56 -7.06 4.75 4.63
N PHE A 57 -5.99 4.67 3.81
CA PHE A 57 -4.62 4.59 4.32
C PHE A 57 -4.26 5.85 5.12
N LEU A 58 -4.51 7.03 4.58
CA LEU A 58 -4.16 8.30 5.21
C LEU A 58 -4.97 8.59 6.48
N THR A 59 -6.20 8.07 6.55
CA THR A 59 -7.04 8.17 7.76
C THR A 59 -6.49 7.33 8.91
N HIS A 60 -5.91 6.16 8.61
CA HIS A 60 -5.53 5.18 9.64
C HIS A 60 -4.02 5.03 9.87
N PHE A 61 -3.20 5.47 8.92
CA PHE A 61 -1.76 5.19 8.88
C PHE A 61 -0.93 6.41 8.47
N GLU A 62 0.36 6.38 8.84
CA GLU A 62 1.37 7.34 8.41
C GLU A 62 2.05 6.92 7.10
N PRO A 63 2.03 7.72 6.03
CA PRO A 63 2.80 7.41 4.83
C PRO A 63 4.30 7.59 5.10
N LEU A 64 5.11 6.64 4.64
CA LEU A 64 6.56 6.70 4.70
C LEU A 64 7.14 6.98 3.32
N SER A 65 8.12 7.89 3.27
CA SER A 65 9.07 7.93 2.15
C SER A 65 10.08 6.79 2.26
N LEU A 66 10.88 6.57 1.22
CA LEU A 66 11.94 5.57 1.25
C LEU A 66 13.01 5.90 2.31
N GLU A 67 13.34 7.18 2.47
CA GLU A 67 14.29 7.67 3.47
C GLU A 67 13.76 7.42 4.88
N MET A 68 12.49 7.76 5.12
CA MET A 68 11.84 7.50 6.41
C MET A 68 11.79 6.00 6.73
N LEU A 69 11.49 5.15 5.73
CA LEU A 69 11.52 3.71 5.91
C LEU A 69 12.93 3.23 6.28
N ALA A 70 13.96 3.75 5.63
CA ALA A 70 15.35 3.41 5.96
C ALA A 70 15.71 3.81 7.40
N GLU A 71 15.31 4.99 7.85
CA GLU A 71 15.49 5.43 9.25
C GLU A 71 14.79 4.49 10.25
N VAL A 72 13.56 4.06 9.93
CA VAL A 72 12.81 3.10 10.77
C VAL A 72 13.55 1.76 10.86
N LEU A 73 14.05 1.24 9.74
CA LEU A 73 14.79 -0.02 9.69
C LEU A 73 16.12 0.05 10.46
N ARG A 74 16.79 1.21 10.43
CA ARG A 74 18.01 1.48 11.22
C ARG A 74 17.72 1.81 12.68
N ARG A 75 16.45 1.89 13.09
CA ARG A 75 16.00 2.31 14.44
C ARG A 75 16.38 3.76 14.79
N GLU A 76 16.60 4.59 13.78
CA GLU A 76 16.85 6.03 13.90
C GLU A 76 15.54 6.83 14.02
N ARG A 77 14.44 6.24 13.54
CA ARG A 77 13.07 6.77 13.67
C ARG A 77 12.17 5.78 14.40
N VAL A 78 11.41 6.28 15.38
CA VAL A 78 10.36 5.52 16.08
C VAL A 78 9.00 5.89 15.49
N LEU A 79 8.25 4.89 15.00
CA LEU A 79 6.88 5.07 14.54
C LEU A 79 5.94 5.31 15.73
N ARG A 80 5.25 6.45 15.73
CA ARG A 80 4.29 6.83 16.80
C ARG A 80 2.89 6.29 16.55
N ARG A 81 2.58 5.94 15.31
CA ARG A 81 1.34 5.30 14.87
C ARG A 81 1.65 4.28 13.78
N PRO A 82 0.73 3.35 13.47
CA PRO A 82 0.88 2.47 12.33
C PRO A 82 1.17 3.27 11.05
N ALA A 83 2.00 2.72 10.18
CA ALA A 83 2.52 3.37 8.99
C ALA A 83 2.36 2.49 7.74
N PHE A 84 2.56 3.07 6.57
CA PHE A 84 2.62 2.34 5.31
C PHE A 84 3.68 2.91 4.38
N PHE A 85 4.28 2.03 3.58
CA PHE A 85 5.15 2.40 2.47
C PHE A 85 4.51 1.91 1.17
N LEU A 86 4.04 2.85 0.36
CA LEU A 86 3.38 2.57 -0.92
C LEU A 86 4.44 2.43 -2.01
N SER A 87 4.38 1.32 -2.76
CA SER A 87 5.27 1.10 -3.90
C SER A 87 4.51 0.78 -5.18
N PHE A 88 5.19 1.01 -6.30
CA PHE A 88 4.76 0.55 -7.61
C PHE A 88 5.84 -0.35 -8.19
N ASP A 89 5.43 -1.51 -8.70
CA ASP A 89 6.34 -2.50 -9.28
C ASP A 89 6.41 -2.33 -10.81
N ASP A 90 7.39 -2.97 -11.45
CA ASP A 90 7.61 -3.06 -12.91
C ASP A 90 7.95 -1.78 -13.67
N GLY A 91 7.87 -0.59 -13.05
CA GLY A 91 8.29 0.67 -13.69
C GLY A 91 7.45 1.07 -14.91
N LEU A 92 6.16 0.72 -14.87
CA LEU A 92 5.19 1.06 -15.91
C LEU A 92 4.99 2.60 -16.00
N ARG A 93 4.84 3.12 -17.22
CA ARG A 93 4.66 4.56 -17.45
C ARG A 93 3.35 5.09 -16.85
N GLU A 94 2.33 4.23 -16.77
CA GLU A 94 1.01 4.50 -16.19
C GLU A 94 1.07 4.92 -14.71
N VAL A 95 2.21 4.77 -14.03
CA VAL A 95 2.42 5.28 -12.67
C VAL A 95 2.82 6.76 -12.68
N TYR A 96 3.45 7.23 -13.76
CA TYR A 96 3.90 8.61 -13.93
C TYR A 96 2.84 9.51 -14.57
N ASP A 97 2.08 8.97 -15.54
CA ASP A 97 1.04 9.68 -16.28
C ASP A 97 -0.17 10.08 -15.39
#